data_AF-T1VZY1-F1
#
_entry.id   AF-T1VZY1-F1
#
_cell.length_a   1.000
_cell.length_b   1.000
_cell.length_c   1.000
_cell.angle_alpha   90.00
_cell.angle_beta   90.00
_cell.angle_gamma   90.00
#
_symmetry.space_group_name_H-M   'P 1'
#
loop_
_entity.id
_entity.type
_entity.pdbx_description
1 polymer ?
#
loop_
_entity_poly.entity_id
_entity_poly.type
_entity_poly.pdbx_seq_one_letter_code
_entity_poly.pdbx_strand_id
1 'polypeptide(L)' 'SQICINLKGGYKCECSRGYQMDLATGVCKAVGKEPCLIFTNRRDIRKIGLERKEYIQLVEQLRNTVALDADIAE' A
#
# COMPACT_ATOMS: atom_id res chain seq x y z
N SER A 1 -14.25 -7.52 5.77
CA SER A 1 -14.18 -8.94 5.37
C SER A 1 -14.20 -9.06 3.85
N GLN A 2 -13.59 -10.12 3.29
CA GLN A 2 -13.55 -10.35 1.83
C GLN A 2 -14.12 -11.73 1.46
N ILE A 3 -13.92 -12.72 2.32
CA ILE A 3 -14.39 -14.10 2.14
C ILE A 3 -15.46 -14.37 3.20
N CYS A 4 -16.56 -15.01 2.82
CA CYS A 4 -17.63 -15.43 3.73
C CYS A 4 -17.87 -16.93 3.60
N ILE A 5 -17.83 -17.64 4.72
CA ILE A 5 -18.00 -19.08 4.81
C ILE A 5 -19.22 -19.36 5.69
N ASN A 6 -20.26 -19.94 5.10
CA ASN A 6 -21.45 -20.36 5.84
C ASN A 6 -21.13 -21.59 6.71
N LEU A 7 -21.63 -21.57 7.94
CA LEU A 7 -21.47 -22.64 8.93
C LEU A 7 -22.85 -23.06 9.45
N LYS A 8 -22.96 -24.26 10.01
CA LYS A 8 -24.23 -24.67 10.63
C LYS A 8 -24.53 -23.76 11.83
N GLY A 9 -25.60 -22.98 11.73
CA GLY A 9 -26.00 -22.02 12.77
C GLY A 9 -25.33 -20.64 12.69
N GLY A 10 -24.62 -20.32 11.59
CA GLY A 10 -24.03 -18.99 11.43
C GLY A 10 -23.14 -18.85 10.20
N TYR A 11 -22.23 -17.88 10.23
CA TYR A 11 -21.23 -17.67 9.20
C TYR A 11 -19.92 -17.16 9.83
N LYS A 12 -18.82 -17.35 9.10
CA LYS A 12 -17.50 -16.83 9.45
C LYS A 12 -16.98 -16.00 8.30
N CYS A 13 -16.46 -14.82 8.64
CA CYS A 13 -15.80 -13.93 7.69
C CYS A 13 -14.28 -14.06 7.80
N GLU A 14 -13.61 -14.13 6.66
CA GLU A 14 -12.15 -14.22 6.54
C GLU A 14 -11.60 -13.19 5.53
N CYS A 15 -10.28 -13.03 5.53
CA CYS A 15 -9.57 -12.15 4.60
C CYS A 15 -8.81 -12.99 3.58
N SER A 16 -8.67 -12.46 2.37
CA SER A 16 -7.89 -13.10 1.31
C SER A 16 -6.41 -13.15 1.68
N ARG A 17 -5.66 -14.02 1.01
CA ARG A 17 -4.20 -14.07 1.16
C ARG A 17 -3.59 -12.67 0.96
N GLY A 18 -2.65 -12.29 1.82
CA GLY A 18 -2.04 -10.97 1.82
C GLY A 18 -2.88 -9.91 2.54
N TYR A 19 -3.97 -10.27 3.23
CA TYR A 19 -4.79 -9.37 4.03
C TYR A 19 -5.03 -9.93 5.44
N GLN A 20 -5.10 -9.05 6.43
CA GLN A 20 -5.41 -9.37 7.82
C GLN A 20 -6.59 -8.53 8.32
N MET A 21 -7.44 -9.13 9.16
CA MET A 21 -8.56 -8.42 9.76
C MET A 21 -8.04 -7.39 10.76
N ASP A 22 -8.39 -6.13 10.55
CA ASP A 22 -8.22 -5.07 11.54
C ASP A 22 -9.28 -5.25 12.64
N LEU A 23 -8.84 -5.53 13.87
CA LEU A 23 -9.72 -5.78 15.01
C LEU A 23 -10.53 -4.54 15.43
N ALA A 24 -10.05 -3.34 15.13
CA ALA A 24 -10.75 -2.10 15.47
C ALA A 24 -11.89 -1.78 14.49
N THR A 25 -11.70 -2.10 13.20
CA THR A 25 -12.63 -1.68 12.13
C THR A 25 -13.39 -2.85 11.50
N GLY A 26 -12.96 -4.10 11.69
CA GLY A 26 -13.53 -5.28 11.02
C GLY A 26 -13.24 -5.34 9.51
N VAL A 27 -12.33 -4.49 9.02
CA VAL A 27 -11.94 -4.41 7.60
C VAL A 27 -10.70 -5.25 7.37
N CYS A 28 -10.62 -5.90 6.21
CA CYS A 28 -9.40 -6.60 5.79
C CYS A 28 -8.39 -5.57 5.28
N LYS A 29 -7.28 -5.41 5.97
CA LYS A 29 -6.16 -4.54 5.56
C LYS A 29 -5.06 -5.37 4.91
N ALA A 30 -4.43 -4.82 3.86
CA ALA A 30 -3.30 -5.49 3.22
C ALA A 30 -2.15 -5.65 4.22
N VAL A 31 -1.55 -6.83 4.24
CA VAL A 31 -0.34 -7.15 5.00
C VAL A 31 0.85 -6.79 4.11
N GLY A 32 1.74 -5.94 4.59
CA GLY A 32 2.90 -5.51 3.81
C GLY A 32 3.38 -4.12 4.19
N LYS A 33 4.23 -3.55 3.33
CA LYS A 33 4.71 -2.18 3.49
C LYS A 33 3.59 -1.19 3.22
N GLU A 34 3.62 -0.08 3.94
CA GLU A 34 2.70 1.05 3.74
C GLU A 34 2.72 1.50 2.27
N PRO A 35 1.55 1.73 1.64
CA PRO A 35 1.50 2.24 0.28
C PRO A 35 2.12 3.64 0.22
N CYS A 36 2.79 3.93 -0.89
CA CYS A 36 3.45 5.21 -1.11
C CYS A 36 3.26 5.70 -2.54
N LEU A 37 3.29 7.02 -2.71
CA LEU A 37 3.33 7.66 -4.02
C LEU A 37 4.77 8.04 -4.32
N ILE A 38 5.32 7.50 -5.41
CA ILE A 38 6.59 7.92 -5.97
C ILE A 38 6.28 8.82 -7.17
N PHE A 39 6.94 9.97 -7.26
CA PHE A 39 6.69 10.94 -8.33
C PHE A 39 7.95 11.69 -8.72
N THR A 40 8.00 12.13 -9.98
CA THR A 40 9.05 12.99 -10.51
C THR A 40 8.80 14.44 -10.13
N ASN A 41 9.83 15.16 -9.72
CA ASN A 41 9.79 16.60 -9.50
C ASN A 41 11.01 17.25 -10.17
N ARG A 42 10.97 17.32 -11.51
CA ARG A 42 11.93 17.91 -12.49
C ARG A 42 13.41 17.63 -12.25
N ARG A 43 13.96 18.04 -11.11
CA ARG A 43 15.35 17.87 -10.65
C ARG A 43 15.56 16.77 -9.62
N ASP A 44 14.50 16.14 -9.11
CA ASP A 44 14.58 15.03 -8.15
C ASP A 44 13.41 14.05 -8.33
N ILE A 45 13.49 12.89 -7.66
CA ILE A 45 12.38 11.93 -7.50
C ILE A 45 12.08 11.83 -6.02
N ARG A 46 10.80 11.87 -5.67
CA ARG A 46 10.33 11.90 -4.28
C ARG A 46 9.34 10.79 -4.00
N LYS A 47 9.24 10.43 -2.72
CA LYS A 47 8.29 9.47 -2.16
C LYS A 47 7.51 10.13 -1.03
N ILE A 48 6.20 9.89 -1.00
CA ILE A 48 5.34 10.22 0.13
C ILE A 48 4.60 8.95 0.62
N GLY A 49 4.69 8.64 1.91
CA GLY A 49 3.87 7.60 2.55
C GLY A 49 2.42 8.07 2.71
N LEU A 50 1.43 7.22 2.45
CA LEU A 50 0.02 7.62 2.44
C LEU A 50 -0.64 7.64 3.82
N GLU A 51 -0.11 6.89 4.79
CA GLU A 51 -0.59 6.87 6.18
C GLU A 51 0.22 7.83 7.05
N ARG A 52 1.54 7.67 7.06
CA ARG A 52 2.44 8.44 7.95
C ARG A 52 2.87 9.77 7.37
N LYS A 53 2.56 10.04 6.10
CA LYS A 53 2.98 11.25 5.37
C LYS A 53 4.49 11.47 5.39
N GLU A 54 5.27 10.38 5.49
CA GLU A 54 6.73 10.42 5.45
C GLU A 54 7.17 10.91 4.06
N TYR A 55 7.88 12.05 4.02
CA TYR A 55 8.32 12.70 2.79
C TYR A 55 9.81 12.52 2.59
N ILE A 56 10.20 11.81 1.52
CA ILE A 56 11.58 11.38 1.27
C ILE A 56 12.01 11.77 -0.14
N GLN A 57 13.24 12.28 -0.27
CA GLN A 57 13.91 12.47 -1.55
C GLN A 57 14.70 11.19 -1.89
N LEU A 58 14.31 10.50 -2.96
CA LEU A 58 14.89 9.21 -3.33
C LEU A 58 16.10 9.33 -4.26
N VAL A 59 16.01 10.24 -5.23
CA VAL A 59 17.07 10.49 -6.22
C VAL A 59 17.22 11.99 -6.37
N GLU A 60 18.45 12.46 -6.38
CA GLU A 60 18.80 13.89 -6.44
C GLU A 60 19.46 14.26 -7.78
N GLN A 61 19.63 15.56 -8.01
CA GLN A 61 20.49 16.12 -9.05
C GLN A 61 20.15 15.68 -10.50
N LEU A 62 18.88 15.40 -10.76
CA LEU A 62 18.39 15.14 -12.12
C LEU A 62 18.25 16.46 -12.89
N ARG A 63 18.29 16.38 -14.22
CA ARG A 63 18.22 17.58 -15.08
C ARG A 63 16.78 17.95 -15.45
N ASN A 64 16.00 16.97 -15.92
CA ASN A 64 14.62 17.16 -16.37
C ASN A 64 13.86 15.81 -16.45
N THR A 65 13.51 15.23 -15.31
CA THR A 65 12.79 13.95 -15.25
C THR A 65 11.29 14.15 -15.43
N VAL A 66 10.68 13.38 -16.34
CA VAL A 66 9.26 13.53 -16.74
C VAL A 66 8.43 12.26 -16.61
N ALA A 67 9.08 11.10 -16.44
CA ALA A 67 8.42 9.81 -16.32
C ALA A 67 9.20 8.92 -15.34
N LEU A 68 8.49 8.03 -14.66
CA LEU A 68 9.04 6.96 -13.84
C LEU A 68 8.18 5.71 -14.01
N ASP A 69 8.79 4.56 -13.81
CA ASP A 69 8.09 3.27 -13.64
C ASP A 69 8.81 2.50 -12.54
N ALA A 70 8.10 1.59 -11.87
CA ALA A 70 8.63 0.86 -10.72
C ALA A 70 8.26 -0.62 -10.79
N ASP A 71 9.27 -1.47 -10.71
CA ASP A 71 9.10 -2.89 -10.44
C ASP A 71 9.11 -3.12 -8.93
N ILE A 72 7.97 -3.55 -8.39
CA ILE A 72 7.83 -3.84 -6.96
C ILE A 72 7.95 -5.35 -6.80
N ALA A 73 9.14 -5.81 -6.41
CA ALA A 73 9.34 -7.21 -6.04
C ALA A 73 8.48 -7.56 -4.81
N GLU A 74 7.76 -8.67 -4.92
CA GLU A 74 6.89 -9.25 -3.88
C GLU A 74 7.66 -9.90 -2.73
#